data_AF-A0A0E0BZP2-F1
#
_entry.id   AF-A0A0E0BZP2-F1
#
_cell.length_a   1.000
_cell.length_b   1.000
_cell.length_c   1.000
_cell.angle_alpha   90.00
_cell.angle_beta   90.00
_cell.angle_gamma   90.00
#
_symmetry.space_group_name_H-M   'P 1'
#
loop_
_entity.id
_entity.type
_entity.pdbx_description
1 polymer ?
#
loop_
_entity_poly.entity_id
_entity_poly.type
_entity_poly.pdbx_seq_one_letter_code
_entity_poly.pdbx_strand_id
1 'polypeptide(L)'
;MAAITAPPPQPHPPASAHRRRARLPRLAAASSSSSSSRFRRRFSSSSSSSSSSSAPSPSPSSSSSSSSYGGSGGGGGGEIHYASPPPPPPAAPMGASVYVTLPADAVGPGGRVARRRAMAASLAALAGAGVAGVAVELWWGVVERQGPGVYDWAGYLELAAMARRYGLRVRAILAFHQCGAGPHDPPWIPLPQWVLEEMDKLPDLSYTDRYQRRNKEYISLGCDILPILKGRSPMQAYSDFMRSFRDAFKEYLGAIVTEVQIGMGPGGELRYPSCPTETLSQAGISSELGEFQCYDKFMQASLSARAQLIGMQDWGNGGPAGTDGSRQNPEETSFFRADGGCWNTPYGRFFLEWYSGMLLLHGERLCMVADAVFSGTGVTIAGKVSGIHWHYYTCSHPSELTAGYYNTLLRNGYLPITQMFARYKAALCCSCFDLRDEERNNSKSSPEGTLRQLMVAAKMCNLPLNGENSVTRLDDMSLNQVIRSSRLYSGGTSGTSFSFNYVRMNKSLFEFHNWNRFTKFVRQMSDARTFLARLEFRRGQHYLSSMSVVWVVSRACA
;
A
#
# COMPACT_ATOMS: atom_id res chain seq x y z
N MET A 1 7.51 69.98 -23.88
CA MET A 1 6.38 70.71 -24.46
C MET A 1 5.23 69.74 -24.62
N ALA A 2 4.10 70.05 -23.98
CA ALA A 2 2.88 69.26 -24.01
C ALA A 2 2.03 69.59 -25.24
N ALA A 3 1.31 68.61 -25.78
CA ALA A 3 0.04 68.82 -26.46
C ALA A 3 -0.80 67.54 -26.41
N ILE A 4 -2.03 67.70 -25.91
CA ILE A 4 -3.10 66.73 -25.72
C ILE A 4 -3.84 66.56 -27.06
N THR A 5 -4.27 65.34 -27.42
CA THR A 5 -5.38 65.10 -28.38
C THR A 5 -6.13 63.79 -28.06
N ALA A 6 -7.45 63.80 -28.31
CA ALA A 6 -8.50 62.91 -27.80
C ALA A 6 -8.72 61.60 -28.63
N PRO A 7 -9.57 60.64 -28.18
CA PRO A 7 -9.54 59.24 -28.64
C PRO A 7 -10.53 58.92 -29.80
N PRO A 8 -10.30 57.83 -30.57
CA PRO A 8 -11.20 57.39 -31.65
C PRO A 8 -12.25 56.31 -31.23
N PRO A 9 -13.30 56.08 -32.05
CA PRO A 9 -14.56 55.42 -31.65
C PRO A 9 -14.63 53.90 -31.90
N GLN A 10 -15.67 53.26 -31.34
CA GLN A 10 -15.92 51.80 -31.37
C GLN A 10 -16.54 51.26 -32.68
N PRO A 11 -16.31 49.97 -33.03
CA PRO A 11 -16.85 49.33 -34.24
C PRO A 11 -18.14 48.49 -34.04
N HIS A 12 -18.96 48.45 -35.10
CA HIS A 12 -20.20 47.68 -35.29
C HIS A 12 -19.99 46.23 -35.83
N PRO A 13 -20.98 45.31 -35.76
CA PRO A 13 -20.77 43.86 -35.86
C PRO A 13 -20.98 43.28 -37.28
N PRO A 14 -20.48 42.07 -37.59
CA PRO A 14 -20.76 41.41 -38.87
C PRO A 14 -21.86 40.33 -38.79
N ALA A 15 -22.59 40.20 -39.90
CA ALA A 15 -23.69 39.26 -40.14
C ALA A 15 -23.24 37.94 -40.82
N SER A 16 -24.15 36.97 -40.69
CA SER A 16 -24.19 35.55 -41.08
C SER A 16 -23.62 35.09 -42.44
N ALA A 17 -23.06 33.87 -42.45
CA ALA A 17 -22.87 33.05 -43.65
C ALA A 17 -23.35 31.59 -43.44
N HIS A 18 -24.22 31.13 -44.36
CA HIS A 18 -24.77 29.78 -44.44
C HIS A 18 -23.71 28.72 -44.84
N ARG A 19 -23.71 27.54 -44.20
CA ARG A 19 -22.98 26.35 -44.66
C ARG A 19 -23.92 25.25 -45.14
N ARG A 20 -23.72 24.82 -46.40
CA ARG A 20 -24.34 23.65 -47.03
C ARG A 20 -23.65 22.34 -46.60
N ARG A 21 -24.46 21.29 -46.50
CA ARG A 21 -24.09 19.88 -46.23
C ARG A 21 -23.28 19.25 -47.38
N ALA A 22 -22.35 18.35 -47.02
CA ALA A 22 -21.95 17.21 -47.85
C ALA A 22 -21.65 15.98 -46.95
N ARG A 23 -21.92 14.79 -47.51
CA ARG A 23 -22.21 13.51 -46.87
C ARG A 23 -20.98 12.72 -46.38
N LEU A 24 -21.18 11.93 -45.32
CA LEU A 24 -20.33 10.82 -44.88
C LEU A 24 -20.72 9.50 -45.58
N PRO A 25 -19.79 8.56 -45.81
CA PRO A 25 -20.13 7.22 -46.30
C PRO A 25 -20.50 6.27 -45.15
N ARG A 26 -21.51 5.42 -45.41
CA ARG A 26 -21.95 4.31 -44.56
C ARG A 26 -20.96 3.14 -44.68
N LEU A 27 -20.56 2.56 -43.54
CA LEU A 27 -19.99 1.21 -43.48
C LEU A 27 -20.99 0.28 -42.83
N ALA A 28 -21.25 -0.83 -43.53
CA ALA A 28 -22.21 -1.86 -43.20
C ALA A 28 -21.62 -2.86 -42.18
N ALA A 29 -22.54 -3.47 -41.44
CA ALA A 29 -22.29 -4.50 -40.45
C ALA A 29 -21.66 -5.77 -41.05
N ALA A 30 -20.66 -6.30 -40.36
CA ALA A 30 -20.21 -7.68 -40.53
C ALA A 30 -20.40 -8.41 -39.19
N SER A 31 -21.34 -9.35 -39.20
CA SER A 31 -21.58 -10.33 -38.16
C SER A 31 -20.47 -11.37 -38.15
N SER A 32 -19.76 -11.52 -37.03
CA SER A 32 -18.92 -12.69 -36.75
C SER A 32 -19.35 -13.33 -35.43
N SER A 33 -19.96 -14.48 -35.58
CA SER A 33 -20.30 -15.47 -34.57
C SER A 33 -19.05 -16.02 -33.88
N SER A 34 -19.01 -15.97 -32.54
CA SER A 34 -18.03 -16.73 -31.74
C SER A 34 -18.73 -17.40 -30.57
N SER A 35 -18.92 -18.70 -30.76
CA SER A 35 -19.26 -19.80 -29.87
C SER A 35 -19.07 -19.57 -28.37
N SER A 36 -20.18 -19.65 -27.63
CA SER A 36 -20.20 -19.74 -26.17
C SER A 36 -19.93 -21.18 -25.73
N SER A 37 -18.70 -21.49 -25.28
CA SER A 37 -18.41 -22.73 -24.57
C SER A 37 -18.87 -22.62 -23.12
N ARG A 38 -20.06 -23.17 -22.82
CA ARG A 38 -20.59 -23.34 -21.47
C ARG A 38 -19.77 -24.39 -20.71
N PHE A 39 -18.95 -23.96 -19.74
CA PHE A 39 -18.49 -24.85 -18.67
C PHE A 39 -19.49 -24.74 -17.50
N ARG A 40 -20.44 -25.67 -17.46
CA ARG A 40 -21.29 -25.93 -16.28
C ARG A 40 -20.47 -26.75 -15.29
N ARG A 41 -20.14 -26.19 -14.12
CA ARG A 41 -19.86 -27.00 -12.92
C ARG A 41 -21.11 -27.00 -12.03
N ARG A 42 -21.73 -28.17 -11.94
CA ARG A 42 -22.77 -28.51 -10.96
C ARG A 42 -22.16 -28.37 -9.56
N PHE A 43 -22.76 -27.56 -8.71
CA PHE A 43 -22.68 -27.74 -7.26
C PHE A 43 -23.96 -28.42 -6.81
N SER A 44 -23.82 -29.65 -6.35
CA SER A 44 -24.86 -30.39 -5.64
C SER A 44 -24.95 -29.86 -4.22
N SER A 45 -26.13 -29.41 -3.87
CA SER A 45 -26.59 -29.07 -2.53
C SER A 45 -26.69 -30.33 -1.66
N SER A 46 -26.12 -30.29 -0.46
CA SER A 46 -26.59 -31.11 0.66
C SER A 46 -26.75 -30.22 1.88
N SER A 47 -28.02 -29.96 2.19
CA SER A 47 -28.55 -29.38 3.41
C SER A 47 -28.30 -30.30 4.61
N SER A 48 -27.84 -29.75 5.73
CA SER A 48 -28.09 -30.33 7.05
C SER A 48 -28.19 -29.22 8.09
N SER A 49 -29.42 -28.97 8.49
CA SER A 49 -29.85 -28.26 9.69
C SER A 49 -29.42 -29.00 10.96
N SER A 50 -28.92 -28.29 11.96
CA SER A 50 -29.09 -28.68 13.37
C SER A 50 -28.88 -27.49 14.30
N SER A 51 -29.98 -27.12 14.94
CA SER A 51 -30.15 -26.28 16.11
C SER A 51 -29.57 -26.90 17.39
N SER A 52 -28.99 -26.08 18.27
CA SER A 52 -29.02 -26.23 19.75
C SER A 52 -28.29 -25.05 20.42
N SER A 53 -28.95 -24.08 21.03
CA SER A 53 -29.35 -23.99 22.45
C SER A 53 -28.22 -24.12 23.49
N SER A 54 -27.78 -22.95 23.97
CA SER A 54 -27.70 -22.49 25.37
C SER A 54 -27.05 -23.34 26.49
N ALA A 55 -25.89 -22.84 26.96
CA ALA A 55 -25.47 -22.63 28.36
C ALA A 55 -25.21 -23.85 29.30
N PRO A 56 -24.56 -23.66 30.47
CA PRO A 56 -23.37 -22.86 30.79
C PRO A 56 -22.27 -23.67 31.53
N SER A 57 -21.11 -23.02 31.68
CA SER A 57 -19.94 -23.42 32.47
C SER A 57 -20.22 -23.64 33.96
N PRO A 58 -19.31 -24.37 34.65
CA PRO A 58 -18.70 -23.77 35.84
C PRO A 58 -17.17 -23.98 35.92
N SER A 59 -16.51 -22.94 36.42
CA SER A 59 -15.14 -22.94 36.95
C SER A 59 -15.04 -23.79 38.23
N PRO A 60 -13.86 -24.33 38.59
CA PRO A 60 -13.04 -23.71 39.66
C PRO A 60 -11.52 -23.73 39.34
N SER A 61 -10.79 -22.62 39.50
CA SER A 61 -9.96 -22.23 40.67
C SER A 61 -8.85 -23.21 41.09
N SER A 62 -7.60 -22.74 40.97
CA SER A 62 -6.44 -22.83 41.90
C SER A 62 -6.15 -24.20 42.57
N SER A 63 -4.95 -24.76 42.61
CA SER A 63 -3.64 -24.17 42.90
C SER A 63 -2.58 -25.28 43.01
N SER A 64 -1.35 -24.95 42.60
CA SER A 64 -0.03 -25.28 43.20
C SER A 64 0.35 -26.71 43.61
N SER A 65 1.55 -27.10 43.13
CA SER A 65 2.64 -27.82 43.84
C SER A 65 2.35 -29.26 44.31
N SER A 66 3.27 -30.22 44.34
CA SER A 66 4.65 -30.40 43.91
C SER A 66 5.02 -31.86 44.22
N SER A 67 5.98 -32.40 43.48
CA SER A 67 6.99 -33.38 43.94
C SER A 67 6.59 -34.75 44.52
N SER A 68 6.89 -35.77 43.70
CA SER A 68 7.92 -36.82 43.95
C SER A 68 7.62 -38.07 44.79
N TYR A 69 8.25 -39.15 44.30
CA TYR A 69 8.46 -40.52 44.86
C TYR A 69 7.24 -41.44 44.81
N GLY A 70 7.32 -42.70 44.38
CA GLY A 70 8.41 -43.60 44.03
C GLY A 70 7.83 -45.02 44.09
N GLY A 71 8.26 -45.94 43.22
CA GLY A 71 7.76 -47.32 43.30
C GLY A 71 8.18 -48.20 42.12
N SER A 72 9.24 -48.96 42.33
CA SER A 72 9.74 -50.02 41.45
C SER A 72 8.73 -51.15 41.23
N GLY A 73 8.68 -51.68 40.01
CA GLY A 73 8.11 -52.98 39.67
C GLY A 73 8.67 -53.46 38.35
N GLY A 74 9.56 -54.45 38.39
CA GLY A 74 10.27 -54.98 37.23
C GLY A 74 9.43 -55.90 36.35
N GLY A 75 9.86 -56.05 35.10
CA GLY A 75 9.36 -57.04 34.14
C GLY A 75 9.93 -56.77 32.75
N GLY A 76 10.88 -57.60 32.32
CA GLY A 76 11.55 -57.49 31.02
C GLY A 76 10.67 -57.91 29.84
N GLY A 77 10.95 -57.35 28.66
CA GLY A 77 10.44 -57.85 27.39
C GLY A 77 10.42 -56.80 26.27
N GLY A 78 11.38 -56.91 25.33
CA GLY A 78 11.27 -56.42 23.94
C GLY A 78 11.40 -54.92 23.71
N GLU A 79 12.58 -54.46 23.28
CA GLU A 79 12.74 -53.15 22.64
C GLU A 79 11.96 -53.11 21.31
N ILE A 80 10.80 -52.48 21.33
CA ILE A 80 10.15 -51.93 20.15
C ILE A 80 10.45 -50.43 20.18
N HIS A 81 11.31 -49.97 19.28
CA HIS A 81 11.56 -48.54 19.07
C HIS A 81 10.28 -47.88 18.56
N TYR A 82 9.43 -47.39 19.47
CA TYR A 82 8.44 -46.39 19.14
C TYR A 82 9.18 -45.09 18.83
N ALA A 83 9.32 -44.78 17.55
CA ALA A 83 9.74 -43.46 17.11
C ALA A 83 8.72 -42.45 17.65
N SER A 84 9.15 -41.62 18.60
CA SER A 84 8.37 -40.48 19.06
C SER A 84 7.92 -39.66 17.84
N PRO A 85 6.66 -39.22 17.76
CA PRO A 85 6.25 -38.31 16.71
C PRO A 85 7.16 -37.07 16.75
N PRO A 86 7.53 -36.50 15.58
CA PRO A 86 8.35 -35.31 15.54
C PRO A 86 7.69 -34.22 16.41
N PRO A 87 8.48 -33.47 17.20
CA PRO A 87 7.93 -32.41 18.02
C PRO A 87 7.13 -31.46 17.11
N PRO A 88 5.98 -30.93 17.58
CA PRO A 88 5.23 -29.94 16.83
C PRO A 88 6.18 -28.78 16.46
N PRO A 89 5.99 -28.15 15.29
CA PRO A 89 6.80 -27.00 14.90
C PRO A 89 6.79 -25.98 16.04
N PRO A 90 7.94 -25.37 16.38
CA PRO A 90 8.00 -24.40 17.45
C PRO A 90 6.94 -23.32 17.21
N ALA A 91 6.20 -22.97 18.26
CA ALA A 91 5.25 -21.87 18.22
C ALA A 91 5.89 -20.65 17.55
N ALA A 92 5.14 -19.98 16.67
CA ALA A 92 5.63 -18.82 15.94
C ALA A 92 6.31 -17.85 16.93
N PRO A 93 7.52 -17.35 16.61
CA PRO A 93 8.26 -16.51 17.54
C PRO A 93 7.40 -15.32 17.95
N MET A 94 7.28 -15.06 19.25
CA MET A 94 6.45 -13.99 19.81
C MET A 94 6.91 -12.57 19.41
N GLY A 95 8.00 -12.45 18.66
CA GLY A 95 8.59 -11.19 18.22
C GLY A 95 8.25 -10.81 16.77
N ALA A 96 8.10 -9.51 16.55
CA ALA A 96 7.90 -8.92 15.24
C ALA A 96 9.22 -8.77 14.47
N SER A 97 9.21 -9.11 13.18
CA SER A 97 10.36 -8.81 12.31
C SER A 97 10.40 -7.31 11.98
N VAL A 98 11.57 -6.68 12.09
CA VAL A 98 11.77 -5.29 11.65
C VAL A 98 12.45 -5.26 10.29
N TYR A 99 11.88 -4.49 9.37
CA TYR A 99 12.43 -4.13 8.06
C TYR A 99 12.75 -2.64 8.02
N VAL A 100 13.60 -2.23 7.09
CA VAL A 100 13.91 -0.83 6.86
C VAL A 100 13.73 -0.48 5.38
N THR A 101 12.96 0.54 5.09
CA THR A 101 12.78 1.06 3.73
C THR A 101 14.04 1.82 3.31
N LEU A 102 14.61 1.45 2.16
CA LEU A 102 15.78 2.14 1.60
C LEU A 102 15.44 3.58 1.15
N PRO A 103 16.43 4.44 0.87
CA PRO A 103 16.23 5.72 0.17
C PRO A 103 15.49 5.54 -1.17
N ALA A 104 14.71 6.52 -1.58
CA ALA A 104 13.85 6.41 -2.77
C ALA A 104 14.73 6.48 -4.02
N ASP A 105 15.81 7.26 -3.91
CA ASP A 105 16.91 7.36 -4.85
C ASP A 105 17.93 6.22 -4.72
N ALA A 106 17.63 5.11 -4.00
CA ALA A 106 18.56 3.98 -3.87
C ALA A 106 19.01 3.44 -5.24
N VAL A 107 18.13 3.49 -6.24
CA VAL A 107 18.48 3.39 -7.65
C VAL A 107 18.17 4.74 -8.31
N GLY A 108 19.19 5.39 -8.84
CA GLY A 108 19.03 6.69 -9.49
C GLY A 108 18.35 6.60 -10.86
N PRO A 109 17.99 7.74 -11.48
CA PRO A 109 17.30 7.77 -12.78
C PRO A 109 18.02 7.02 -13.92
N GLY A 110 19.34 6.87 -13.82
CA GLY A 110 20.14 6.09 -14.76
C GLY A 110 20.06 4.57 -14.59
N GLY A 111 19.25 4.04 -13.67
CA GLY A 111 19.12 2.60 -13.44
C GLY A 111 20.28 1.98 -12.65
N ARG A 112 21.05 2.78 -11.92
CA ARG A 112 22.24 2.34 -11.15
C ARG A 112 22.09 2.63 -9.66
N VAL A 113 22.69 1.78 -8.82
CA VAL A 113 22.67 1.97 -7.36
C VAL A 113 23.36 3.27 -6.98
N ALA A 114 22.62 4.17 -6.32
CA ALA A 114 23.16 5.41 -5.81
C ALA A 114 24.10 5.15 -4.62
N ARG A 115 25.21 5.88 -4.56
CA ARG A 115 26.16 5.84 -3.43
C ARG A 115 26.55 4.41 -3.04
N ARG A 116 26.78 3.55 -4.03
CA ARG A 116 26.99 2.09 -3.92
C ARG A 116 27.79 1.62 -2.70
N ARG A 117 28.95 2.23 -2.43
CA ARG A 117 29.80 1.86 -1.27
C ARG A 117 29.12 2.16 0.06
N ALA A 118 28.50 3.33 0.18
CA ALA A 118 27.74 3.71 1.37
C ALA A 118 26.51 2.81 1.55
N MET A 119 25.81 2.49 0.46
CA MET A 119 24.68 1.55 0.49
C MET A 119 25.10 0.18 1.06
N ALA A 120 26.21 -0.39 0.56
CA ALA A 120 26.73 -1.65 1.08
C ALA A 120 27.09 -1.58 2.57
N ALA A 121 27.72 -0.49 3.03
CA ALA A 121 28.03 -0.27 4.44
C ALA A 121 26.76 -0.13 5.30
N SER A 122 25.74 0.60 4.82
CA SER A 122 24.45 0.72 5.48
C SER A 122 23.73 -0.62 5.61
N LEU A 123 23.71 -1.45 4.56
CA LEU A 123 23.13 -2.79 4.62
C LEU A 123 23.87 -3.69 5.63
N ALA A 124 25.20 -3.62 5.66
CA ALA A 124 26.00 -4.35 6.65
C ALA A 124 25.67 -3.92 8.09
N ALA A 125 25.54 -2.60 8.33
CA ALA A 125 25.18 -2.06 9.64
C ALA A 125 23.77 -2.50 10.07
N LEU A 126 22.78 -2.42 9.18
CA LEU A 126 21.42 -2.91 9.44
C LEU A 126 21.40 -4.40 9.77
N ALA A 127 22.18 -5.20 9.03
CA ALA A 127 22.32 -6.63 9.32
C ALA A 127 22.95 -6.87 10.70
N GLY A 128 23.98 -6.10 11.09
CA GLY A 128 24.60 -6.15 12.41
C GLY A 128 23.67 -5.72 13.56
N ALA A 129 22.69 -4.85 13.28
CA ALA A 129 21.66 -4.44 14.24
C ALA A 129 20.52 -5.47 14.43
N GLY A 130 20.54 -6.59 13.70
CA GLY A 130 19.50 -7.62 13.80
C GLY A 130 18.23 -7.35 12.97
N VAL A 131 18.27 -6.36 12.07
CA VAL A 131 17.18 -6.08 11.12
C VAL A 131 16.93 -7.31 10.26
N ALA A 132 15.66 -7.67 10.02
CA ALA A 132 15.29 -8.88 9.30
C ALA A 132 15.43 -8.75 7.77
N GLY A 133 15.27 -7.55 7.25
CA GLY A 133 15.37 -7.28 5.82
C GLY A 133 15.19 -5.80 5.49
N VAL A 134 15.15 -5.51 4.20
CA VAL A 134 14.93 -4.16 3.67
C VAL A 134 13.71 -4.12 2.76
N ALA A 135 13.03 -2.98 2.71
CA ALA A 135 12.00 -2.71 1.71
C ALA A 135 12.57 -1.79 0.63
N VAL A 136 12.29 -2.10 -0.63
CA VAL A 136 12.87 -1.41 -1.79
C VAL A 136 11.77 -1.01 -2.76
N GLU A 137 11.70 0.28 -3.05
CA GLU A 137 10.78 0.86 -4.03
C GLU A 137 11.34 0.68 -5.45
N LEU A 138 10.66 -0.15 -6.24
CA LEU A 138 10.95 -0.46 -7.64
C LEU A 138 10.14 0.49 -8.52
N TRP A 139 10.72 1.66 -8.82
CA TRP A 139 10.04 2.75 -9.49
C TRP A 139 9.76 2.44 -10.96
N TRP A 140 8.49 2.51 -11.34
CA TRP A 140 8.08 2.31 -12.73
C TRP A 140 8.81 3.26 -13.69
N GLY A 141 8.90 4.55 -13.31
CA GLY A 141 9.59 5.57 -14.09
C GLY A 141 11.10 5.39 -14.23
N VAL A 142 11.74 4.57 -13.38
CA VAL A 142 13.17 4.24 -13.50
C VAL A 142 13.38 2.99 -14.34
N VAL A 143 12.56 1.96 -14.10
CA VAL A 143 12.73 0.65 -14.74
C VAL A 143 12.28 0.67 -16.20
N GLU A 144 11.13 1.27 -16.51
CA GLU A 144 10.56 1.32 -17.88
C GLU A 144 10.83 2.70 -18.55
N ARG A 145 11.99 3.29 -18.26
CA ARG A 145 12.34 4.66 -18.66
C ARG A 145 12.59 4.85 -20.16
N GLN A 146 13.06 3.81 -20.84
CA GLN A 146 13.44 3.89 -22.25
C GLN A 146 12.25 3.81 -23.21
N GLY A 147 11.13 3.25 -22.76
CA GLY A 147 9.93 3.11 -23.56
C GLY A 147 9.08 1.92 -23.14
N PRO A 148 7.86 1.79 -23.72
CA PRO A 148 6.95 0.70 -23.42
C PRO A 148 7.60 -0.67 -23.64
N GLY A 149 7.55 -1.53 -22.62
CA GLY A 149 8.09 -2.91 -22.67
C GLY A 149 9.61 -3.00 -22.54
N VAL A 150 10.32 -1.90 -22.36
CA VAL A 150 11.79 -1.87 -22.23
C VAL A 150 12.17 -1.70 -20.77
N TYR A 151 12.38 -2.82 -20.08
CA TYR A 151 12.65 -2.88 -18.64
C TYR A 151 14.14 -3.01 -18.36
N ASP A 152 14.68 -2.13 -17.52
CA ASP A 152 16.03 -2.25 -16.98
C ASP A 152 16.02 -2.42 -15.46
N TRP A 153 16.42 -3.63 -15.03
CA TRP A 153 16.47 -4.06 -13.64
C TRP A 153 17.86 -4.02 -13.02
N ALA A 154 18.90 -3.57 -13.74
CA ALA A 154 20.30 -3.78 -13.35
C ALA A 154 20.63 -3.26 -11.94
N GLY A 155 20.28 -2.01 -11.63
CA GLY A 155 20.51 -1.43 -10.30
C GLY A 155 19.74 -2.15 -9.17
N TYR A 156 18.54 -2.63 -9.45
CA TYR A 156 17.73 -3.33 -8.45
C TYR A 156 18.19 -4.77 -8.22
N LEU A 157 18.65 -5.47 -9.26
CA LEU A 157 19.32 -6.77 -9.13
C LEU A 157 20.61 -6.65 -8.32
N GLU A 158 21.36 -5.56 -8.52
CA GLU A 158 22.54 -5.27 -7.71
C GLU A 158 22.19 -5.05 -6.22
N LEU A 159 21.11 -4.31 -5.91
CA LEU A 159 20.63 -4.17 -4.53
C LEU A 159 20.22 -5.51 -3.91
N ALA A 160 19.49 -6.35 -4.65
CA ALA A 160 19.10 -7.68 -4.19
C ALA A 160 20.33 -8.57 -3.93
N ALA A 161 21.35 -8.52 -4.79
CA ALA A 161 22.60 -9.23 -4.59
C ALA A 161 23.35 -8.75 -3.33
N MET A 162 23.37 -7.43 -3.07
CA MET A 162 23.94 -6.88 -1.83
C MET A 162 23.15 -7.35 -0.58
N ALA A 163 21.82 -7.29 -0.62
CA ALA A 163 20.97 -7.77 0.48
C ALA A 163 21.20 -9.26 0.77
N ARG A 164 21.28 -10.10 -0.29
CA ARG A 164 21.62 -11.53 -0.18
C ARG A 164 22.94 -11.75 0.55
N ARG A 165 23.97 -11.00 0.18
CA ARG A 165 25.32 -11.11 0.75
C ARG A 165 25.34 -10.88 2.27
N TYR A 166 24.47 -10.01 2.78
CA TYR A 166 24.37 -9.71 4.21
C TYR A 166 23.25 -10.48 4.93
N GLY A 167 22.62 -11.46 4.27
CA GLY A 167 21.53 -12.25 4.86
C GLY A 167 20.31 -11.40 5.23
N LEU A 168 20.00 -10.40 4.41
CA LEU A 168 18.81 -9.55 4.54
C LEU A 168 17.74 -10.04 3.56
N ARG A 169 16.51 -10.19 4.06
CA ARG A 169 15.33 -10.35 3.20
C ARG A 169 15.02 -9.06 2.46
N VAL A 170 14.25 -9.17 1.39
CA VAL A 170 13.81 -8.06 0.55
C VAL A 170 12.29 -8.06 0.45
N ARG A 171 11.69 -6.90 0.72
CA ARG A 171 10.31 -6.58 0.33
C ARG A 171 10.37 -5.72 -0.91
N ALA A 172 9.85 -6.23 -2.02
CA ALA A 172 9.80 -5.53 -3.28
C ALA A 172 8.51 -4.69 -3.33
N ILE A 173 8.60 -3.37 -3.45
CA ILE A 173 7.44 -2.49 -3.61
C ILE A 173 7.39 -2.05 -5.08
N LEU A 174 6.42 -2.55 -5.85
CA LEU A 174 6.23 -2.15 -7.24
C LEU A 174 5.57 -0.78 -7.29
N ALA A 175 6.38 0.26 -7.47
CA ALA A 175 5.95 1.65 -7.34
C ALA A 175 5.48 2.21 -8.69
N PHE A 176 4.19 2.02 -8.98
CA PHE A 176 3.49 2.56 -10.14
C PHE A 176 3.05 4.04 -9.99
N HIS A 177 3.67 4.76 -9.05
CA HIS A 177 3.34 6.14 -8.70
C HIS A 177 4.59 7.03 -8.71
N GLN A 178 4.39 8.35 -8.70
CA GLN A 178 5.46 9.33 -8.56
C GLN A 178 5.96 9.45 -7.11
N CYS A 179 7.27 9.66 -6.93
CA CYS A 179 7.88 10.13 -5.68
C CYS A 179 8.05 11.66 -5.71
N GLY A 180 7.77 12.35 -4.61
CA GLY A 180 7.88 13.81 -4.46
C GLY A 180 6.82 14.60 -5.25
N ALA A 181 6.67 15.90 -4.99
CA ALA A 181 5.64 16.75 -5.60
C ALA A 181 6.03 17.29 -6.97
N GLY A 182 7.32 17.30 -7.29
CA GLY A 182 7.78 17.83 -8.55
C GLY A 182 9.30 18.01 -8.61
N PRO A 183 9.81 18.56 -9.72
CA PRO A 183 11.25 18.65 -10.01
C PRO A 183 12.11 19.35 -8.96
N HIS A 184 11.51 20.14 -8.08
CA HIS A 184 12.19 20.91 -7.05
C HIS A 184 12.30 20.17 -5.71
N ASP A 185 11.68 18.99 -5.57
CA ASP A 185 11.75 18.16 -4.37
C ASP A 185 12.74 17.00 -4.56
N PRO A 186 13.86 16.93 -3.82
CA PRO A 186 14.68 15.73 -3.77
C PRO A 186 14.08 14.74 -2.75
N PRO A 187 13.56 13.55 -3.15
CA PRO A 187 13.79 12.83 -4.41
C PRO A 187 12.56 12.74 -5.34
N TRP A 188 12.50 13.59 -6.38
CA TRP A 188 11.45 13.51 -7.41
C TRP A 188 11.72 12.39 -8.41
N ILE A 189 10.79 11.44 -8.48
CA ILE A 189 10.83 10.31 -9.41
C ILE A 189 9.46 10.22 -10.08
N PRO A 190 9.30 10.70 -11.32
CA PRO A 190 8.00 10.71 -12.00
C PRO A 190 7.59 9.31 -12.51
N LEU A 191 6.37 9.21 -13.03
CA LEU A 191 5.97 8.13 -13.94
C LEU A 191 6.91 8.09 -15.17
N PRO A 192 6.96 6.98 -15.93
CA PRO A 192 7.77 6.93 -17.16
C PRO A 192 7.44 8.10 -18.10
N GLN A 193 8.46 8.68 -18.71
CA GLN A 193 8.29 9.85 -19.58
C GLN A 193 7.26 9.61 -20.69
N TRP A 194 7.27 8.41 -21.28
CA TRP A 194 6.32 8.03 -22.32
C TRP A 194 4.87 7.94 -21.84
N VAL A 195 4.63 7.72 -20.54
CA VAL A 195 3.30 7.77 -19.92
C VAL A 195 2.88 9.21 -19.73
N LEU A 196 3.77 10.06 -19.21
CA LEU A 196 3.50 11.49 -19.05
C LEU A 196 3.13 12.16 -20.37
N GLU A 197 3.80 11.79 -21.46
CA GLU A 197 3.44 12.22 -22.83
C GLU A 197 2.02 11.83 -23.24
N GLU A 198 1.55 10.64 -22.87
CA GLU A 198 0.16 10.23 -23.13
C GLU A 198 -0.82 10.98 -22.21
N MET A 199 -0.43 11.29 -20.97
CA MET A 199 -1.23 12.12 -20.06
C MET A 199 -1.31 13.58 -20.54
N ASP A 200 -0.30 14.08 -21.23
CA ASP A 200 -0.34 15.41 -21.88
C ASP A 200 -1.27 15.44 -23.09
N LYS A 201 -1.29 14.36 -23.90
CA LYS A 201 -2.21 14.21 -25.03
C LYS A 201 -3.65 13.99 -24.58
N LEU A 202 -3.83 13.25 -23.48
CA LEU A 202 -5.13 12.89 -22.92
C LEU A 202 -5.14 13.21 -21.41
N PRO A 203 -5.44 14.47 -21.02
CA PRO A 203 -5.40 14.91 -19.62
C PRO A 203 -6.28 14.10 -18.66
N ASP A 204 -7.38 13.52 -19.16
CA ASP A 204 -8.28 12.64 -18.38
C ASP A 204 -7.67 11.29 -17.97
N LEU A 205 -6.42 10.99 -18.37
CA LEU A 205 -5.66 9.92 -17.74
C LEU A 205 -5.26 10.24 -16.29
N SER A 206 -5.30 11.51 -15.90
CA SER A 206 -4.95 11.97 -14.55
C SER A 206 -6.19 11.99 -13.66
N TYR A 207 -6.02 11.67 -12.37
CA TYR A 207 -7.05 11.99 -11.38
C TYR A 207 -7.35 13.48 -11.40
N THR A 208 -8.63 13.81 -11.24
CA THR A 208 -9.12 15.17 -11.47
C THR A 208 -10.12 15.55 -10.41
N ASP A 209 -9.91 16.70 -9.81
CA ASP A 209 -10.86 17.27 -8.85
C ASP A 209 -11.93 18.14 -9.53
N ARG A 210 -12.87 18.63 -8.72
CA ARG A 210 -13.97 19.47 -9.19
C ARG A 210 -13.53 20.80 -9.81
N TYR A 211 -12.34 21.28 -9.47
CA TYR A 211 -11.75 22.51 -10.01
C TYR A 211 -10.91 22.24 -11.25
N GLN A 212 -10.99 21.03 -11.82
CA GLN A 212 -10.24 20.58 -12.99
C GLN A 212 -8.73 20.54 -12.77
N ARG A 213 -8.27 20.55 -11.50
CA ARG A 213 -6.85 20.34 -11.19
C ARG A 213 -6.53 18.87 -11.40
N ARG A 214 -5.43 18.62 -12.10
CA ARG A 214 -5.00 17.28 -12.51
C ARG A 214 -3.84 16.81 -11.64
N ASN A 215 -3.95 15.60 -11.11
CA ASN A 215 -2.87 14.95 -10.38
C ASN A 215 -2.24 13.84 -11.26
N LYS A 216 -0.95 14.03 -11.60
CA LYS A 216 -0.17 13.10 -12.45
C LYS A 216 0.66 12.07 -11.66
N GLU A 217 0.46 11.98 -10.35
CA GLU A 217 1.18 11.03 -9.49
C GLU A 217 0.86 9.58 -9.84
N TYR A 218 -0.35 9.32 -10.34
CA TYR A 218 -0.84 7.99 -10.71
C TYR A 218 -1.90 8.11 -11.81
N ILE A 219 -2.08 7.05 -12.62
CA ILE A 219 -3.10 7.02 -13.67
C ILE A 219 -4.49 6.78 -13.05
N SER A 220 -5.49 7.57 -13.43
CA SER A 220 -6.86 7.42 -12.92
C SER A 220 -7.39 6.00 -13.14
N LEU A 221 -7.96 5.40 -12.09
CA LEU A 221 -8.55 4.05 -12.15
C LEU A 221 -9.73 3.93 -13.12
N GLY A 222 -10.31 5.06 -13.57
CA GLY A 222 -11.29 5.08 -14.65
C GLY A 222 -10.73 4.53 -15.97
N CYS A 223 -9.41 4.50 -16.11
CA CYS A 223 -8.70 4.07 -17.32
C CYS A 223 -8.22 2.61 -17.29
N ASP A 224 -8.34 1.89 -16.17
CA ASP A 224 -7.70 0.58 -15.91
C ASP A 224 -7.63 -0.38 -17.10
N ILE A 225 -8.75 -0.52 -17.82
CA ILE A 225 -8.96 -1.51 -18.88
C ILE A 225 -8.98 -0.91 -20.29
N LEU A 226 -8.74 0.40 -20.42
CA LEU A 226 -8.77 1.09 -21.72
C LEU A 226 -7.40 1.07 -22.37
N PRO A 227 -7.25 0.73 -23.66
CA PRO A 227 -5.96 0.60 -24.34
C PRO A 227 -5.35 1.97 -24.74
N ILE A 228 -5.16 2.85 -23.75
CA ILE A 228 -4.77 4.26 -23.93
C ILE A 228 -3.27 4.54 -23.68
N LEU A 229 -2.48 3.52 -23.36
CA LEU A 229 -1.02 3.61 -23.18
C LEU A 229 -0.31 2.98 -24.37
N LYS A 230 -0.31 3.66 -25.51
CA LYS A 230 0.30 3.20 -26.78
C LYS A 230 -0.17 1.78 -27.17
N GLY A 231 -1.47 1.53 -27.03
CA GLY A 231 -2.13 0.25 -27.36
C GLY A 231 -2.31 -0.72 -26.18
N ARG A 232 -1.70 -0.45 -25.02
CA ARG A 232 -1.93 -1.20 -23.77
C ARG A 232 -2.88 -0.47 -22.84
N SER A 233 -3.56 -1.20 -21.96
CA SER A 233 -4.22 -0.59 -20.81
C SER A 233 -3.27 -0.39 -19.63
N PRO A 234 -3.58 0.50 -18.67
CA PRO A 234 -2.82 0.60 -17.42
C PRO A 234 -2.66 -0.76 -16.73
N MET A 235 -3.73 -1.56 -16.61
CA MET A 235 -3.66 -2.91 -16.04
C MET A 235 -2.71 -3.85 -16.82
N GLN A 236 -2.67 -3.75 -18.16
CA GLN A 236 -1.73 -4.53 -18.97
C GLN A 236 -0.28 -4.06 -18.72
N ALA A 237 -0.03 -2.75 -18.67
CA ALA A 237 1.30 -2.22 -18.38
C ALA A 237 1.81 -2.67 -17.00
N TYR A 238 0.96 -2.62 -15.97
CA TYR A 238 1.30 -3.12 -14.63
C TYR A 238 1.53 -4.63 -14.64
N SER A 239 0.71 -5.40 -15.36
CA SER A 239 0.87 -6.85 -15.51
C SER A 239 2.20 -7.22 -16.18
N ASP A 240 2.57 -6.53 -17.26
CA ASP A 240 3.82 -6.77 -17.98
C ASP A 240 5.04 -6.42 -17.12
N PHE A 241 4.96 -5.31 -16.36
CA PHE A 241 5.98 -4.94 -15.39
C PHE A 241 6.16 -6.02 -14.31
N MET A 242 5.06 -6.53 -13.74
CA MET A 242 5.09 -7.62 -12.75
C MET A 242 5.72 -8.89 -13.33
N ARG A 243 5.37 -9.27 -14.57
CA ARG A 243 5.97 -10.43 -15.25
C ARG A 243 7.47 -10.23 -15.49
N SER A 244 7.87 -9.06 -15.97
CA SER A 244 9.28 -8.74 -16.18
C SER A 244 10.06 -8.79 -14.87
N PHE A 245 9.51 -8.23 -13.79
CA PHE A 245 10.10 -8.33 -12.44
C PHE A 245 10.24 -9.80 -12.02
N ARG A 246 9.18 -10.60 -12.15
CA ARG A 246 9.21 -12.02 -11.79
C ARG A 246 10.34 -12.76 -12.51
N ASP A 247 10.45 -12.55 -13.82
CA ASP A 247 11.41 -13.26 -14.65
C ASP A 247 12.86 -12.82 -14.35
N ALA A 248 13.07 -11.51 -14.15
CA ALA A 248 14.38 -10.96 -13.77
C ALA A 248 14.82 -11.38 -12.36
N PHE A 249 13.90 -11.50 -11.41
CA PHE A 249 14.18 -11.82 -10.01
C PHE A 249 13.94 -13.29 -9.65
N LYS A 250 13.75 -14.18 -10.64
CA LYS A 250 13.36 -15.59 -10.43
C LYS A 250 14.17 -16.34 -9.36
N GLU A 251 15.48 -16.07 -9.26
CA GLU A 251 16.39 -16.72 -8.30
C GLU A 251 16.29 -16.14 -6.88
N TYR A 252 15.69 -14.96 -6.75
CA TYR A 252 15.51 -14.25 -5.48
C TYR A 252 14.11 -14.45 -4.88
N LEU A 253 13.09 -14.72 -5.71
CA LEU A 253 11.71 -14.97 -5.29
C LEU A 253 11.62 -16.23 -4.41
N GLY A 254 10.95 -16.11 -3.26
CA GLY A 254 10.84 -17.18 -2.27
C GLY A 254 12.14 -17.45 -1.48
N ALA A 255 13.29 -16.97 -1.97
CA ALA A 255 14.58 -17.08 -1.29
C ALA A 255 14.83 -15.90 -0.36
N ILE A 256 15.14 -14.72 -0.90
CA ILE A 256 15.31 -13.49 -0.12
C ILE A 256 14.15 -12.52 -0.32
N VAL A 257 13.54 -12.52 -1.51
CA VAL A 257 12.33 -11.74 -1.78
C VAL A 257 11.17 -12.57 -1.29
N THR A 258 10.64 -12.23 -0.12
CA THR A 258 9.55 -12.98 0.51
C THR A 258 8.19 -12.31 0.34
N GLU A 259 8.18 -11.05 -0.08
CA GLU A 259 6.95 -10.28 -0.23
C GLU A 259 7.07 -9.27 -1.38
N VAL A 260 5.98 -9.13 -2.13
CA VAL A 260 5.83 -8.15 -3.22
C VAL A 260 4.62 -7.26 -2.93
N GLN A 261 4.86 -6.02 -2.53
CA GLN A 261 3.83 -5.02 -2.37
C GLN A 261 3.49 -4.37 -3.70
N ILE A 262 2.22 -4.38 -4.07
CA ILE A 262 1.72 -3.78 -5.30
C ILE A 262 1.31 -2.34 -4.99
N GLY A 263 1.89 -1.36 -5.68
CA GLY A 263 1.41 0.02 -5.61
C GLY A 263 0.02 0.14 -6.26
N MET A 264 -0.96 0.64 -5.51
CA MET A 264 -2.37 0.66 -5.96
C MET A 264 -2.94 2.08 -6.16
N GLY A 265 -2.06 3.08 -6.19
CA GLY A 265 -2.46 4.48 -6.25
C GLY A 265 -1.35 5.43 -5.79
N PRO A 266 -1.70 6.69 -5.51
CA PRO A 266 -0.81 7.71 -4.95
C PRO A 266 -0.10 7.22 -3.67
N GLY A 267 1.20 7.50 -3.55
CA GLY A 267 2.05 6.96 -2.47
C GLY A 267 2.14 5.43 -2.42
N GLY A 268 1.71 4.73 -3.47
CA GLY A 268 1.59 3.27 -3.52
C GLY A 268 0.39 2.73 -2.73
N GLU A 269 -0.49 3.61 -2.24
CA GLU A 269 -1.62 3.28 -1.39
C GLU A 269 -2.89 3.09 -2.23
N LEU A 270 -3.76 2.17 -1.81
CA LEU A 270 -5.09 2.00 -2.41
C LEU A 270 -6.01 3.15 -1.95
N ARG A 271 -5.89 4.31 -2.60
CA ARG A 271 -6.73 5.48 -2.37
C ARG A 271 -6.76 6.42 -3.57
N TYR A 272 -7.65 7.39 -3.52
CA TYR A 272 -7.58 8.56 -4.40
C TYR A 272 -6.58 9.61 -3.89
N PRO A 273 -6.06 10.50 -4.76
CA PRO A 273 -5.19 11.61 -4.36
C PRO A 273 -6.02 12.79 -3.80
N SER A 274 -6.85 12.54 -2.78
CA SER A 274 -7.76 13.56 -2.24
C SER A 274 -7.03 14.74 -1.62
N CYS A 275 -5.81 14.52 -1.17
CA CYS A 275 -4.85 15.51 -0.69
C CYS A 275 -3.45 15.13 -1.22
N PRO A 276 -2.53 16.09 -1.35
CA PRO A 276 -1.16 15.80 -1.78
C PRO A 276 -0.48 14.80 -0.83
N THR A 277 0.17 13.77 -1.37
CA THR A 277 0.83 12.69 -0.60
C THR A 277 1.87 13.23 0.40
N GLU A 278 2.48 14.38 0.13
CA GLU A 278 3.43 15.05 1.01
C GLU A 278 2.77 15.67 2.25
N THR A 279 1.59 16.25 2.08
CA THR A 279 0.79 16.82 3.17
C THR A 279 0.38 15.73 4.17
N LEU A 280 0.24 14.48 3.71
CA LEU A 280 -0.04 13.32 4.56
C LEU A 280 1.16 12.86 5.40
N SER A 281 2.37 13.19 4.95
CA SER A 281 3.63 12.73 5.57
C SER A 281 4.25 13.78 6.51
N GLN A 282 3.71 15.01 6.53
CA GLN A 282 4.24 16.12 7.32
C GLN A 282 3.47 16.35 8.63
N ALA A 283 4.20 16.41 9.75
CA ALA A 283 3.62 16.73 11.04
C ALA A 283 3.33 18.24 11.13
N GLY A 284 2.06 18.62 11.30
CA GLY A 284 1.67 19.97 11.71
C GLY A 284 1.03 20.87 10.65
N ILE A 285 0.81 20.40 9.41
CA ILE A 285 -0.04 21.12 8.45
C ILE A 285 -1.51 20.87 8.77
N SER A 286 -2.34 21.92 8.66
CA SER A 286 -3.79 21.85 8.88
C SER A 286 -4.38 20.69 8.10
N SER A 287 -5.12 19.82 8.80
CA SER A 287 -5.83 18.67 8.25
C SER A 287 -6.74 19.08 7.08
N GLU A 288 -6.21 19.06 5.87
CA GLU A 288 -7.02 19.32 4.69
C GLU A 288 -8.03 18.19 4.55
N LEU A 289 -9.31 18.54 4.44
CA LEU A 289 -10.38 17.57 4.26
C LEU A 289 -10.16 16.70 3.02
N GLY A 290 -9.52 17.28 2.00
CA GLY A 290 -9.33 16.70 0.69
C GLY A 290 -10.52 16.96 -0.24
N GLU A 291 -10.39 16.57 -1.50
CA GLU A 291 -11.44 16.72 -2.52
C GLU A 291 -11.68 15.37 -3.21
N PHE A 292 -12.91 15.12 -3.67
CA PHE A 292 -13.20 13.96 -4.51
C PHE A 292 -12.47 14.07 -5.86
N GLN A 293 -11.84 12.98 -6.29
CA GLN A 293 -10.91 12.95 -7.46
C GLN A 293 -11.51 12.21 -8.68
N CYS A 294 -12.81 12.34 -8.89
CA CYS A 294 -13.57 11.58 -9.88
C CYS A 294 -14.07 12.41 -11.08
N TYR A 295 -13.45 13.56 -11.36
CA TYR A 295 -13.93 14.50 -12.38
C TYR A 295 -13.25 14.33 -13.75
N ASP A 296 -12.43 13.30 -13.92
CA ASP A 296 -11.97 12.89 -15.24
C ASP A 296 -13.13 12.26 -16.03
N LYS A 297 -13.08 12.39 -17.36
CA LYS A 297 -14.22 11.95 -18.20
C LYS A 297 -14.57 10.47 -18.06
N PHE A 298 -13.62 9.61 -17.69
CA PHE A 298 -13.86 8.17 -17.59
C PHE A 298 -14.61 7.83 -16.31
N MET A 299 -14.21 8.42 -15.20
CA MET A 299 -14.93 8.35 -13.93
C MET A 299 -16.33 8.97 -14.05
N GLN A 300 -16.46 10.12 -14.70
CA GLN A 300 -17.76 10.76 -14.95
C GLN A 300 -18.69 9.88 -15.80
N ALA A 301 -18.17 9.24 -16.85
CA ALA A 301 -18.94 8.30 -17.66
C ALA A 301 -19.39 7.07 -16.85
N SER A 302 -18.53 6.53 -15.98
CA SER A 302 -18.87 5.44 -15.07
C SER A 302 -19.98 5.83 -14.08
N LEU A 303 -19.88 7.01 -13.47
CA LEU A 303 -20.90 7.53 -12.54
C LEU A 303 -22.24 7.72 -13.26
N SER A 304 -22.23 8.34 -14.44
CA SER A 304 -23.43 8.57 -15.24
C SER A 304 -24.10 7.26 -15.63
N ALA A 305 -23.34 6.26 -16.09
CA ALA A 305 -23.86 4.94 -16.40
C ALA A 305 -24.47 4.25 -15.16
N ARG A 306 -23.82 4.38 -13.99
CA ARG A 306 -24.33 3.82 -12.73
C ARG A 306 -25.63 4.48 -12.29
N ALA A 307 -25.76 5.79 -12.48
CA ALA A 307 -26.96 6.57 -12.17
C ALA A 307 -28.13 6.19 -13.09
N GLN A 308 -27.87 6.02 -14.39
CA GLN A 308 -28.85 5.55 -15.36
C GLN A 308 -29.38 4.15 -15.04
N LEU A 309 -28.51 3.22 -14.62
CA LEU A 309 -28.88 1.84 -14.28
C LEU A 309 -29.88 1.74 -13.12
N ILE A 310 -29.87 2.70 -12.20
CA ILE A 310 -30.80 2.72 -11.06
C ILE A 310 -31.99 3.68 -11.29
N GLY A 311 -32.13 4.22 -12.50
CA GLY A 311 -33.22 5.14 -12.87
C GLY A 311 -33.08 6.56 -12.31
N MET A 312 -31.93 6.94 -11.75
CA MET A 312 -31.69 8.25 -11.12
C MET A 312 -30.72 9.08 -11.96
N GLN A 313 -31.09 9.43 -13.19
CA GLN A 313 -30.17 10.06 -14.16
C GLN A 313 -29.49 11.33 -13.61
N ASP A 314 -30.22 12.16 -12.86
CA ASP A 314 -29.71 13.40 -12.29
C ASP A 314 -28.56 13.20 -11.29
N TRP A 315 -28.45 12.01 -10.70
CA TRP A 315 -27.34 11.66 -9.79
C TRP A 315 -26.02 11.44 -10.53
N GLY A 316 -26.08 11.31 -11.87
CA GLY A 316 -24.94 11.10 -12.75
C GLY A 316 -24.25 12.37 -13.24
N ASN A 317 -24.74 13.55 -12.86
CA ASN A 317 -24.29 14.85 -13.39
C ASN A 317 -22.96 15.35 -12.80
N GLY A 318 -22.31 14.56 -11.93
CA GLY A 318 -21.05 14.92 -11.29
C GLY A 318 -20.93 14.38 -9.87
N GLY A 319 -19.72 14.49 -9.32
CA GLY A 319 -19.54 14.33 -7.88
C GLY A 319 -20.27 15.43 -7.11
N PRO A 320 -20.40 15.29 -5.78
CA PRO A 320 -21.09 16.27 -4.97
C PRO A 320 -20.54 17.68 -5.20
N ALA A 321 -21.44 18.65 -5.41
CA ALA A 321 -21.05 20.04 -5.47
C ALA A 321 -20.38 20.41 -4.15
N GLY A 322 -19.09 20.72 -4.19
CA GLY A 322 -18.40 21.22 -3.01
C GLY A 322 -18.95 22.60 -2.61
N THR A 323 -19.69 22.61 -1.52
CA THR A 323 -19.48 23.51 -0.39
C THR A 323 -19.20 25.00 -0.71
N ASP A 324 -20.26 25.78 -0.61
CA ASP A 324 -20.40 27.17 -0.18
C ASP A 324 -19.74 27.52 1.19
N GLY A 325 -18.75 26.77 1.67
CA GLY A 325 -18.21 26.87 3.03
C GLY A 325 -16.89 27.66 3.15
N SER A 326 -16.78 28.46 4.21
CA SER A 326 -15.52 29.04 4.66
C SER A 326 -14.47 27.95 4.90
N ARG A 327 -13.21 28.18 4.48
CA ARG A 327 -12.06 27.29 4.75
C ARG A 327 -11.82 27.01 6.24
N GLN A 328 -12.52 27.72 7.13
CA GLN A 328 -12.38 27.63 8.59
C GLN A 328 -13.10 26.42 9.22
N ASN A 329 -14.09 25.81 8.56
CA ASN A 329 -14.82 24.66 9.12
C ASN A 329 -15.21 23.63 8.04
N PRO A 330 -14.23 22.88 7.50
CA PRO A 330 -14.43 22.02 6.33
C PRO A 330 -15.41 20.85 6.58
N GLU A 331 -15.61 20.43 7.84
CA GLU A 331 -16.58 19.42 8.24
C GLU A 331 -18.05 19.92 8.25
N GLU A 332 -18.30 21.23 8.28
CA GLU A 332 -19.66 21.82 8.28
C GLU A 332 -20.23 22.08 6.89
N THR A 333 -19.54 21.57 5.88
CA THR A 333 -19.96 21.74 4.51
C THR A 333 -21.28 21.03 4.21
N SER A 334 -21.99 21.47 3.16
CA SER A 334 -23.29 20.90 2.76
C SER A 334 -23.26 19.38 2.56
N PHE A 335 -22.11 18.84 2.13
CA PHE A 335 -21.96 17.41 1.98
C PHE A 335 -21.64 16.68 3.29
N PHE A 336 -20.75 17.20 4.15
CA PHE A 336 -20.15 16.45 5.26
C PHE A 336 -20.74 16.75 6.65
N ARG A 337 -21.51 17.84 6.83
CA ARG A 337 -22.07 18.22 8.14
C ARG A 337 -22.82 17.08 8.82
N ALA A 338 -22.76 17.01 10.14
CA ALA A 338 -23.40 15.94 10.90
C ALA A 338 -24.93 15.96 10.72
N ASP A 339 -25.53 17.14 10.87
CA ASP A 339 -26.98 17.33 10.78
C ASP A 339 -27.39 17.78 9.38
N GLY A 340 -28.18 16.94 8.70
CA GLY A 340 -28.70 17.23 7.36
C GLY A 340 -27.65 17.18 6.24
N GLY A 341 -26.45 16.65 6.51
CA GLY A 341 -25.39 16.52 5.51
C GLY A 341 -25.75 15.52 4.41
N CYS A 342 -25.39 15.87 3.17
CA CYS A 342 -25.73 15.06 2.01
C CYS A 342 -25.14 13.64 2.06
N TRP A 343 -24.01 13.43 2.75
CA TRP A 343 -23.34 12.14 2.92
C TRP A 343 -24.26 10.99 3.41
N ASN A 344 -25.31 11.30 4.17
CA ASN A 344 -26.27 10.32 4.71
C ASN A 344 -27.63 10.30 3.98
N THR A 345 -27.76 11.03 2.86
CA THR A 345 -28.95 10.99 2.01
C THR A 345 -28.91 9.80 1.04
N PRO A 346 -30.02 9.44 0.36
CA PRO A 346 -29.99 8.44 -0.71
C PRO A 346 -28.94 8.72 -1.80
N TYR A 347 -28.81 9.98 -2.24
CA TYR A 347 -27.79 10.38 -3.22
C TYR A 347 -26.37 10.23 -2.65
N GLY A 348 -26.12 10.71 -1.43
CA GLY A 348 -24.79 10.61 -0.80
C GLY A 348 -24.34 9.16 -0.64
N ARG A 349 -25.24 8.28 -0.20
CA ARG A 349 -24.98 6.84 -0.12
C ARG A 349 -24.67 6.24 -1.49
N PHE A 350 -25.49 6.55 -2.50
CA PHE A 350 -25.24 6.12 -3.88
C PHE A 350 -23.86 6.54 -4.38
N PHE A 351 -23.51 7.81 -4.21
CA PHE A 351 -22.23 8.35 -4.68
C PHE A 351 -21.05 7.71 -3.95
N LEU A 352 -21.11 7.60 -2.62
CA LEU A 352 -20.03 7.03 -1.81
C LEU A 352 -19.87 5.52 -2.03
N GLU A 353 -20.97 4.78 -2.25
CA GLU A 353 -20.93 3.38 -2.67
C GLU A 353 -20.26 3.21 -4.04
N TRP A 354 -20.61 4.06 -5.01
CA TRP A 354 -19.95 4.04 -6.31
C TRP A 354 -18.46 4.40 -6.21
N TYR A 355 -18.13 5.50 -5.54
CA TYR A 355 -16.77 6.02 -5.48
C TYR A 355 -15.81 5.06 -4.76
N SER A 356 -16.21 4.52 -3.61
CA SER A 356 -15.45 3.49 -2.89
C SER A 356 -15.48 2.14 -3.61
N GLY A 357 -16.57 1.80 -4.29
CA GLY A 357 -16.70 0.59 -5.10
C GLY A 357 -15.75 0.58 -6.30
N MET A 358 -15.53 1.73 -6.95
CA MET A 358 -14.54 1.87 -8.01
C MET A 358 -13.11 1.63 -7.50
N LEU A 359 -12.79 2.11 -6.30
CA LEU A 359 -11.50 1.86 -5.66
C LEU A 359 -11.31 0.38 -5.29
N LEU A 360 -12.34 -0.26 -4.74
CA LEU A 360 -12.32 -1.72 -4.48
C LEU A 360 -12.13 -2.53 -5.76
N LEU A 361 -12.81 -2.16 -6.85
CA LEU A 361 -12.66 -2.84 -8.13
C LEU A 361 -11.25 -2.69 -8.71
N HIS A 362 -10.63 -1.52 -8.56
CA HIS A 362 -9.24 -1.29 -8.93
C HIS A 362 -8.28 -2.19 -8.15
N GLY A 363 -8.42 -2.20 -6.82
CA GLY A 363 -7.62 -3.07 -5.94
C GLY A 363 -7.77 -4.55 -6.28
N GLU A 364 -9.01 -4.99 -6.56
CA GLU A 364 -9.29 -6.39 -6.90
C GLU A 364 -8.63 -6.80 -8.22
N ARG A 365 -8.67 -5.95 -9.25
CA ARG A 365 -7.98 -6.21 -10.52
C ARG A 365 -6.47 -6.36 -10.33
N LEU A 366 -5.85 -5.47 -9.55
CA LEU A 366 -4.43 -5.53 -9.24
C LEU A 366 -4.07 -6.79 -8.44
N CYS A 367 -4.86 -7.15 -7.43
CA CYS A 367 -4.67 -8.39 -6.68
C CYS A 367 -4.80 -9.62 -7.58
N MET A 368 -5.80 -9.67 -8.46
CA MET A 368 -5.99 -10.76 -9.41
C MET A 368 -4.80 -10.90 -10.38
N VAL A 369 -4.31 -9.78 -10.92
CA VAL A 369 -3.13 -9.77 -11.79
C VAL A 369 -1.89 -10.22 -11.04
N ALA A 370 -1.66 -9.69 -9.83
CA ALA A 370 -0.50 -10.03 -9.02
C ALA A 370 -0.51 -11.51 -8.59
N ASP A 371 -1.66 -12.03 -8.13
CA ASP A 371 -1.83 -13.45 -7.80
C ASP A 371 -1.51 -14.33 -9.02
N ALA A 372 -2.05 -14.00 -10.21
CA ALA A 372 -1.75 -14.75 -11.42
C ALA A 372 -0.26 -14.73 -11.82
N VAL A 373 0.47 -13.64 -11.54
CA VAL A 373 1.90 -13.53 -11.87
C VAL A 373 2.79 -14.23 -10.84
N PHE A 374 2.50 -14.07 -9.55
CA PHE A 374 3.35 -14.51 -8.45
C PHE A 374 2.92 -15.83 -7.80
N SER A 375 1.80 -16.43 -8.23
CA SER A 375 1.40 -17.74 -7.75
C SER A 375 2.49 -18.79 -8.01
N GLY A 376 2.79 -19.58 -6.98
CA GLY A 376 3.83 -20.61 -7.03
C GLY A 376 5.28 -20.11 -6.88
N THR A 377 5.53 -18.79 -6.76
CA THR A 377 6.91 -18.27 -6.58
C THR A 377 7.35 -18.19 -5.12
N GLY A 378 6.50 -18.59 -4.17
CA GLY A 378 6.79 -18.58 -2.73
C GLY A 378 6.80 -17.19 -2.09
N VAL A 379 6.29 -16.16 -2.77
CA VAL A 379 6.16 -14.80 -2.23
C VAL A 379 4.73 -14.51 -1.80
N THR A 380 4.57 -13.69 -0.77
CA THR A 380 3.27 -13.12 -0.40
C THR A 380 3.05 -11.81 -1.13
N ILE A 381 1.90 -11.61 -1.78
CA ILE A 381 1.55 -10.29 -2.32
C ILE A 381 1.04 -9.39 -1.19
N ALA A 382 1.24 -8.09 -1.27
CA ALA A 382 0.76 -7.12 -0.28
C ALA A 382 0.15 -5.89 -0.93
N GLY A 383 -0.79 -5.26 -0.23
CA GLY A 383 -1.38 -3.97 -0.61
C GLY A 383 -1.33 -3.00 0.56
N LYS A 384 -1.14 -1.70 0.28
CA LYS A 384 -1.04 -0.66 1.30
C LYS A 384 -2.33 0.16 1.41
N VAL A 385 -2.80 0.38 2.63
CA VAL A 385 -3.94 1.23 2.96
C VAL A 385 -3.43 2.38 3.84
N SER A 386 -3.73 3.60 3.42
CA SER A 386 -3.37 4.83 4.11
C SER A 386 -4.11 4.98 5.44
N GLY A 387 -3.42 5.39 6.49
CA GLY A 387 -4.02 5.71 7.79
C GLY A 387 -4.54 7.14 7.85
N ILE A 388 -5.75 7.35 7.32
CA ILE A 388 -6.37 8.68 7.25
C ILE A 388 -7.10 8.96 8.55
N HIS A 389 -6.43 9.66 9.45
CA HIS A 389 -6.85 9.74 10.84
C HIS A 389 -7.48 11.08 11.25
N TRP A 390 -7.35 12.11 10.42
CA TRP A 390 -7.99 13.40 10.67
C TRP A 390 -9.48 13.34 10.35
N HIS A 391 -10.28 14.06 11.12
CA HIS A 391 -11.75 14.02 11.11
C HIS A 391 -12.39 12.68 11.48
N TYR A 392 -11.62 11.71 12.01
CA TYR A 392 -12.11 10.41 12.47
C TYR A 392 -13.22 10.50 13.53
N TYR A 393 -13.20 11.54 14.39
CA TYR A 393 -14.24 11.73 15.41
C TYR A 393 -15.49 12.47 14.90
N THR A 394 -15.61 12.75 13.60
CA THR A 394 -16.83 13.31 13.01
C THR A 394 -17.78 12.19 12.58
N CYS A 395 -19.07 12.46 12.40
CA CYS A 395 -20.01 11.42 11.95
C CYS A 395 -19.73 10.92 10.53
N SER A 396 -19.29 11.83 9.65
CA SER A 396 -19.11 11.57 8.22
C SER A 396 -17.71 11.10 7.84
N HIS A 397 -16.70 11.30 8.69
CA HIS A 397 -15.29 10.94 8.41
C HIS A 397 -14.81 11.48 7.05
N PRO A 398 -14.94 12.79 6.80
CA PRO A 398 -14.88 13.36 5.45
C PRO A 398 -13.56 13.08 4.72
N SER A 399 -12.43 13.00 5.44
CA SER A 399 -11.14 12.72 4.81
C SER A 399 -10.96 11.27 4.39
N GLU A 400 -11.55 10.33 5.13
CA GLU A 400 -11.62 8.94 4.72
C GLU A 400 -12.52 8.83 3.47
N LEU A 401 -13.68 9.51 3.47
CA LEU A 401 -14.61 9.52 2.33
C LEU A 401 -13.96 10.06 1.05
N THR A 402 -13.29 11.21 1.09
CA THR A 402 -12.67 11.81 -0.10
C THR A 402 -11.53 10.96 -0.65
N ALA A 403 -10.80 10.25 0.22
CA ALA A 403 -9.77 9.28 -0.17
C ALA A 403 -10.33 7.96 -0.72
N GLY A 404 -11.65 7.75 -0.64
CA GLY A 404 -12.35 6.58 -1.17
C GLY A 404 -12.64 5.50 -0.14
N TYR A 405 -12.27 5.69 1.12
CA TYR A 405 -12.69 4.82 2.21
C TYR A 405 -14.07 5.25 2.67
N TYR A 406 -15.10 4.48 2.32
CA TYR A 406 -16.45 4.76 2.80
C TYR A 406 -16.61 4.33 4.28
N ASN A 407 -15.78 4.88 5.14
CA ASN A 407 -15.84 4.74 6.58
C ASN A 407 -16.69 5.88 7.14
N THR A 408 -17.57 5.57 8.09
CA THR A 408 -18.34 6.56 8.84
C THR A 408 -18.52 6.03 10.27
N LEU A 409 -19.13 6.84 11.14
CA LEU A 409 -19.44 6.41 12.51
C LEU A 409 -20.23 5.08 12.56
N LEU A 410 -21.06 4.82 11.54
CA LEU A 410 -21.96 3.67 11.49
C LEU A 410 -21.55 2.61 10.45
N ARG A 411 -20.45 2.82 9.69
CA ARG A 411 -20.04 1.94 8.60
C ARG A 411 -18.53 1.71 8.65
N ASN A 412 -18.12 0.45 8.73
CA ASN A 412 -16.70 0.08 8.61
C ASN A 412 -16.27 0.10 7.13
N GLY A 413 -15.54 1.14 6.74
CA GLY A 413 -15.01 1.32 5.38
C GLY A 413 -13.84 0.41 5.02
N TYR A 414 -13.12 -0.10 6.03
CA TYR A 414 -11.91 -0.90 5.84
C TYR A 414 -12.21 -2.40 5.66
N LEU A 415 -13.30 -2.90 6.22
CA LEU A 415 -13.66 -4.32 6.15
C LEU A 415 -13.81 -4.85 4.70
N PRO A 416 -14.46 -4.15 3.75
CA PRO A 416 -14.50 -4.59 2.36
C PRO A 416 -13.12 -4.71 1.70
N ILE A 417 -12.17 -3.83 2.09
CA ILE A 417 -10.79 -3.84 1.58
C ILE A 417 -10.05 -5.07 2.14
N THR A 418 -10.17 -5.35 3.45
CA THR A 418 -9.51 -6.51 4.05
C THR A 418 -10.11 -7.82 3.55
N GLN A 419 -11.42 -7.88 3.32
CA GLN A 419 -12.08 -9.01 2.67
C GLN A 419 -11.57 -9.24 1.25
N MET A 420 -11.35 -8.16 0.47
CA MET A 420 -10.74 -8.24 -0.85
C MET A 420 -9.32 -8.80 -0.78
N PHE A 421 -8.46 -8.28 0.09
CA PHE A 421 -7.10 -8.83 0.27
C PHE A 421 -7.10 -10.30 0.72
N ALA A 422 -8.05 -10.70 1.56
CA ALA A 422 -8.16 -12.08 2.02
C ALA A 422 -8.45 -13.08 0.89
N ARG A 423 -9.26 -12.69 -0.11
CA ARG A 423 -9.55 -13.53 -1.28
C ARG A 423 -8.28 -13.93 -2.03
N TYR A 424 -7.27 -13.05 -2.03
CA TYR A 424 -5.99 -13.26 -2.71
C TYR A 424 -4.84 -13.59 -1.75
N LYS A 425 -5.14 -13.92 -0.48
CA LYS A 425 -4.14 -14.20 0.56
C LYS A 425 -3.07 -13.11 0.69
N ALA A 426 -3.45 -11.87 0.40
CA ALA A 426 -2.54 -10.74 0.44
C ALA A 426 -2.29 -10.27 1.88
N ALA A 427 -1.09 -9.74 2.13
CA ALA A 427 -0.82 -9.01 3.37
C ALA A 427 -1.37 -7.58 3.30
N LEU A 428 -1.82 -7.06 4.44
CA LEU A 428 -2.17 -5.65 4.59
C LEU A 428 -0.95 -4.87 5.08
N CYS A 429 -0.66 -3.75 4.44
CA CYS A 429 0.29 -2.76 4.94
C CYS A 429 -0.46 -1.48 5.36
N CYS A 430 -0.17 -0.91 6.52
CA CYS A 430 -0.70 0.39 6.92
C CYS A 430 0.26 1.16 7.86
N SER A 431 0.09 2.48 7.89
CA SER A 431 0.89 3.41 8.71
C SER A 431 0.23 3.68 10.08
N CYS A 432 0.61 4.78 10.76
CA CYS A 432 0.09 5.26 12.05
C CYS A 432 0.55 4.53 13.31
N PHE A 433 1.49 3.58 13.21
CA PHE A 433 1.97 2.86 14.40
C PHE A 433 2.77 3.71 15.39
N ASP A 434 3.35 4.81 14.91
CA ASP A 434 4.17 5.78 15.65
C ASP A 434 3.38 6.96 16.21
N LEU A 435 2.08 7.06 15.89
CA LEU A 435 1.24 8.20 16.23
C LEU A 435 0.40 7.95 17.49
N ARG A 436 0.11 9.03 18.21
CA ARG A 436 -0.74 9.07 19.40
C ARG A 436 -1.80 10.14 19.24
N ASP A 437 -2.97 9.91 19.82
CA ASP A 437 -4.05 10.91 19.83
C ASP A 437 -3.61 12.16 20.63
N GLU A 438 -2.88 11.96 21.73
CA GLU A 438 -2.37 13.01 22.64
C GLU A 438 -1.42 14.02 21.98
N GLU A 439 -0.72 13.65 20.91
CA GLU A 439 0.26 14.51 20.23
C GLU A 439 -0.38 15.47 19.23
N ARG A 440 -1.70 15.39 19.03
CA ARG A 440 -2.39 16.11 17.94
C ARG A 440 -3.17 17.30 18.47
N ASN A 441 -2.90 18.46 17.86
CA ASN A 441 -3.64 19.70 18.10
C ASN A 441 -5.07 19.68 17.51
N ASN A 442 -5.43 18.66 16.73
CA ASN A 442 -6.75 18.50 16.12
C ASN A 442 -7.60 17.55 16.97
N SER A 443 -8.59 18.09 17.69
CA SER A 443 -9.51 17.33 18.54
C SER A 443 -10.38 16.32 17.78
N LYS A 444 -10.46 16.42 16.44
CA LYS A 444 -11.24 15.52 15.58
C LYS A 444 -10.41 14.40 14.97
N SER A 445 -9.12 14.32 15.30
CA SER A 445 -8.19 13.32 14.76
C SER A 445 -7.99 12.16 15.73
N SER A 446 -7.95 10.91 15.22
CA SER A 446 -7.58 9.73 16.00
C SER A 446 -6.74 8.73 15.20
N PRO A 447 -5.41 8.88 15.18
CA PRO A 447 -4.53 7.85 14.61
C PRO A 447 -4.67 6.51 15.33
N GLU A 448 -4.86 6.50 16.66
CA GLU A 448 -4.99 5.25 17.42
C GLU A 448 -6.33 4.55 17.14
N GLY A 449 -7.42 5.32 16.98
CA GLY A 449 -8.73 4.81 16.59
C GLY A 449 -8.71 4.22 15.17
N THR A 450 -8.16 4.96 14.21
CA THR A 450 -8.00 4.53 12.81
C THR A 450 -7.20 3.23 12.72
N LEU A 451 -6.03 3.20 13.37
CA LEU A 451 -5.17 2.02 13.39
C LEU A 451 -5.89 0.82 14.04
N ARG A 452 -6.60 1.03 15.15
CA ARG A 452 -7.37 -0.04 15.81
C ARG A 452 -8.44 -0.62 14.90
N GLN A 453 -9.18 0.21 14.17
CA GLN A 453 -10.22 -0.26 13.25
C GLN A 453 -9.63 -1.10 12.10
N LEU A 454 -8.53 -0.64 11.49
CA LEU A 454 -7.77 -1.40 10.49
C LEU A 454 -7.26 -2.74 11.02
N MET A 455 -6.67 -2.73 12.22
CA MET A 455 -6.18 -3.94 12.88
C MET A 455 -7.30 -4.95 13.17
N VAL A 456 -8.46 -4.49 13.64
CA VAL A 456 -9.63 -5.35 13.86
C VAL A 456 -10.12 -5.93 12.53
N ALA A 457 -10.26 -5.11 11.49
CA ALA A 457 -10.67 -5.58 10.15
C ALA A 457 -9.70 -6.60 9.56
N ALA A 458 -8.39 -6.42 9.77
CA ALA A 458 -7.37 -7.35 9.34
C ALA A 458 -7.43 -8.68 10.10
N LYS A 459 -7.63 -8.64 11.43
CA LYS A 459 -7.80 -9.84 12.26
C LYS A 459 -9.05 -10.62 11.89
N MET A 460 -10.17 -9.94 11.65
CA MET A 460 -11.42 -10.58 11.20
C MET A 460 -11.25 -11.36 9.89
N CYS A 461 -10.31 -10.93 9.05
CA CYS A 461 -10.00 -11.55 7.76
C CYS A 461 -8.73 -12.42 7.79
N ASN A 462 -8.14 -12.65 8.97
CA ASN A 462 -6.91 -13.43 9.15
C ASN A 462 -5.74 -13.00 8.24
N LEU A 463 -5.60 -11.69 8.01
CA LEU A 463 -4.55 -11.15 7.15
C LEU A 463 -3.21 -11.02 7.89
N PRO A 464 -2.07 -11.30 7.25
CA PRO A 464 -0.78 -10.79 7.71
C PRO A 464 -0.79 -9.25 7.74
N LEU A 465 -0.17 -8.65 8.76
CA LEU A 465 -0.09 -7.20 8.91
C LEU A 465 1.35 -6.69 8.91
N ASN A 466 1.61 -5.72 8.05
CA ASN A 466 2.84 -4.95 7.97
C ASN A 466 2.57 -3.52 8.47
N GLY A 467 3.12 -3.17 9.61
CA GLY A 467 3.01 -1.82 10.15
C GLY A 467 4.12 -0.90 9.68
N GLU A 468 3.82 0.38 9.48
CA GLU A 468 4.77 1.44 9.16
C GLU A 468 4.65 2.63 10.11
N ASN A 469 5.76 3.35 10.32
CA ASN A 469 5.68 4.69 10.88
C ASN A 469 5.24 5.69 9.81
N SER A 470 4.56 6.74 10.25
CA SER A 470 4.00 7.81 9.40
C SER A 470 5.01 8.94 9.26
N VAL A 471 5.78 9.22 10.31
CA VAL A 471 6.80 10.27 10.31
C VAL A 471 8.16 9.64 10.58
N THR A 472 9.19 10.01 9.83
CA THR A 472 10.56 9.50 10.04
C THR A 472 11.19 10.12 11.30
N ARG A 473 10.79 9.60 12.47
CA ARG A 473 11.31 9.97 13.79
C ARG A 473 11.93 8.75 14.49
N LEU A 474 12.84 8.99 15.43
CA LEU A 474 13.54 7.97 16.23
C LEU A 474 13.59 8.34 17.71
N ASP A 475 12.64 9.13 18.18
CA ASP A 475 12.50 9.45 19.60
C ASP A 475 11.92 8.25 20.36
N ASP A 476 12.20 8.19 21.67
CA ASP A 476 11.77 7.06 22.49
C ASP A 476 10.24 6.95 22.59
N MET A 477 9.49 8.06 22.46
CA MET A 477 8.03 8.05 22.53
C MET A 477 7.41 7.36 21.31
N SER A 478 7.83 7.75 20.11
CA SER A 478 7.34 7.15 18.85
C SER A 478 7.70 5.68 18.74
N LEU A 479 8.94 5.30 19.07
CA LEU A 479 9.39 3.90 19.04
C LEU A 479 8.64 3.02 20.08
N ASN A 480 8.40 3.54 21.28
CA ASN A 480 7.62 2.83 22.30
C ASN A 480 6.15 2.68 21.89
N GLN A 481 5.57 3.67 21.20
CA GLN A 481 4.23 3.58 20.66
C GLN A 481 4.13 2.48 19.60
N VAL A 482 5.10 2.37 18.68
CA VAL A 482 5.16 1.26 17.72
C VAL A 482 5.18 -0.09 18.42
N ILE A 483 6.01 -0.24 19.46
CA ILE A 483 6.09 -1.48 20.24
C ILE A 483 4.74 -1.79 20.89
N ARG A 484 4.08 -0.80 21.51
CA ARG A 484 2.76 -0.96 22.12
C ARG A 484 1.71 -1.40 21.10
N SER A 485 1.60 -0.68 19.98
CA SER A 485 0.66 -0.97 18.90
C SER A 485 0.88 -2.35 18.29
N SER A 486 2.13 -2.77 18.09
CA SER A 486 2.44 -4.11 17.59
C SER A 486 1.93 -5.23 18.50
N ARG A 487 2.04 -5.05 19.82
CA ARG A 487 1.58 -6.03 20.82
C ARG A 487 0.06 -6.17 20.85
N LEU A 488 -0.67 -5.08 20.58
CA LEU A 488 -2.14 -5.13 20.44
C LEU A 488 -2.55 -6.02 19.25
N TYR A 489 -1.74 -6.09 18.20
CA TYR A 489 -1.99 -6.99 17.08
C TYR A 489 -1.61 -8.44 17.43
N SER A 490 -0.38 -8.65 17.90
CA SER A 490 0.19 -9.98 18.16
C SER A 490 -0.39 -10.71 19.38
N GLY A 491 -1.04 -10.00 20.31
CA GLY A 491 -1.47 -10.51 21.62
C GLY A 491 -2.72 -11.41 21.63
N GLY A 492 -2.96 -12.23 20.60
CA GLY A 492 -4.11 -13.14 20.55
C GLY A 492 -3.76 -14.54 20.04
N THR A 493 -4.66 -15.51 20.25
CA THR A 493 -4.59 -16.88 19.70
C THR A 493 -4.71 -16.95 18.17
N SER A 494 -4.88 -15.79 17.52
CA SER A 494 -4.94 -15.65 16.07
C SER A 494 -3.55 -15.84 15.48
N GLY A 495 -3.35 -16.87 14.65
CA GLY A 495 -2.09 -17.17 13.96
C GLY A 495 -1.65 -16.15 12.90
N THR A 496 -2.12 -14.90 12.99
CA THR A 496 -1.80 -13.79 12.08
C THR A 496 -0.41 -13.24 12.37
N SER A 497 0.48 -13.26 11.37
CA SER A 497 1.85 -12.73 11.51
C SER A 497 1.87 -11.20 11.45
N PHE A 498 2.69 -10.58 12.32
CA PHE A 498 2.99 -9.15 12.28
C PHE A 498 4.46 -8.88 11.98
N SER A 499 4.71 -7.83 11.21
CA SER A 499 6.04 -7.26 11.04
C SER A 499 5.96 -5.74 10.95
N PHE A 500 7.09 -5.09 11.20
CA PHE A 500 7.18 -3.64 11.14
C PHE A 500 8.20 -3.19 10.10
N ASN A 501 7.87 -2.20 9.30
CA ASN A 501 8.73 -1.59 8.30
C ASN A 501 9.02 -0.13 8.71
N TYR A 502 10.27 0.16 9.04
CA TYR A 502 10.70 1.51 9.39
C TYR A 502 10.95 2.33 8.11
N VAL A 503 10.22 3.44 7.96
CA VAL A 503 10.24 4.37 6.84
C VAL A 503 10.88 5.70 7.31
N ARG A 504 12.14 5.99 7.01
CA ARG A 504 13.06 5.27 6.12
C ARG A 504 14.52 5.37 6.56
N MET A 505 15.37 4.58 5.92
CA MET A 505 16.82 4.74 5.97
C MET A 505 17.25 6.09 5.37
N ASN A 506 17.92 6.89 6.19
CA ASN A 506 18.53 8.15 5.80
C ASN A 506 19.84 8.34 6.58
N LYS A 507 20.51 9.48 6.41
CA LYS A 507 21.75 9.77 7.15
C LYS A 507 21.52 9.82 8.66
N SER A 508 20.41 10.41 9.12
CA SER A 508 20.15 10.61 10.55
C SER A 508 19.92 9.30 11.31
N LEU A 509 19.42 8.25 10.65
CA LEU A 509 19.32 6.90 11.23
C LEU A 509 20.66 6.38 11.77
N PHE A 510 21.77 6.71 11.10
CA PHE A 510 23.12 6.24 11.46
C PHE A 510 23.89 7.20 12.38
N GLU A 511 23.28 8.30 12.82
CA GLU A 511 23.86 9.14 13.86
C GLU A 511 23.90 8.38 15.19
N PHE A 512 24.97 8.55 15.97
CA PHE A 512 25.26 7.72 17.15
C PHE A 512 24.07 7.52 18.10
N HIS A 513 23.37 8.61 18.47
CA HIS A 513 22.21 8.53 19.36
C HIS A 513 21.00 7.81 18.73
N ASN A 514 20.71 8.11 17.46
CA ASN A 514 19.61 7.50 16.73
C ASN A 514 19.85 6.02 16.45
N TRP A 515 21.08 5.65 16.12
CA TRP A 515 21.50 4.26 15.91
C TRP A 515 21.35 3.42 17.18
N ASN A 516 21.75 3.98 18.34
CA ASN A 516 21.57 3.31 19.64
C ASN A 516 20.09 3.11 19.98
N ARG A 517 19.23 4.11 19.73
CA ARG A 517 17.77 3.96 19.89
C ARG A 517 17.18 2.92 18.94
N PHE A 518 17.57 2.98 17.66
CA PHE A 518 17.08 2.07 16.63
C PHE A 518 17.46 0.62 16.91
N THR A 519 18.72 0.33 17.26
CA THR A 519 19.18 -1.02 17.60
C THR A 519 18.47 -1.56 18.86
N LYS A 520 18.25 -0.72 19.88
CA LYS A 520 17.43 -1.07 21.05
C LYS A 520 15.99 -1.40 20.64
N PHE A 521 15.39 -0.60 19.77
CA PHE A 521 14.06 -0.83 19.23
C PHE A 521 13.96 -2.15 18.47
N VAL A 522 14.90 -2.45 17.55
CA VAL A 522 14.93 -3.72 16.80
C VAL A 522 15.00 -4.92 17.75
N ARG A 523 15.79 -4.82 18.82
CA ARG A 523 15.89 -5.84 19.86
C ARG A 523 14.60 -5.98 20.68
N GLN A 524 13.88 -4.89 20.96
CA GLN A 524 12.61 -4.93 21.71
C GLN A 524 11.43 -5.44 20.87
N MET A 525 11.48 -5.25 19.55
CA MET A 525 10.49 -5.77 18.61
C MET A 525 10.67 -7.28 18.40
N SER A 526 11.92 -7.75 18.37
CA SER A 526 12.26 -9.16 18.19
C SER A 526 12.20 -9.93 19.52
N ASP A 527 11.78 -11.19 19.50
CA ASP A 527 12.00 -12.09 20.63
C ASP A 527 13.51 -12.36 20.77
N ALA A 528 14.02 -12.46 22.00
CA ALA A 528 15.44 -12.59 22.30
C ALA A 528 16.07 -13.79 21.57
N ARG A 529 15.36 -14.93 21.50
CA ARG A 529 15.83 -16.12 20.77
C ARG A 529 15.91 -15.87 19.26
N THR A 530 14.91 -15.20 18.71
CA THR A 530 14.86 -14.85 17.28
C THR A 530 15.94 -13.86 16.90
N PHE A 531 16.22 -12.90 17.78
CA PHE A 531 17.28 -11.92 17.61
C PHE A 531 18.66 -12.59 17.58
N LEU A 532 18.97 -13.44 18.57
CA LEU A 532 20.24 -14.17 18.64
C LEU A 532 20.43 -15.11 17.46
N ALA A 533 19.40 -15.89 17.09
CA ALA A 533 19.47 -16.79 15.94
C ALA A 533 19.81 -16.06 14.63
N ARG A 534 19.29 -14.84 14.42
CA ARG A 534 19.65 -14.01 13.25
C ARG A 534 21.10 -13.57 13.27
N LEU A 535 21.62 -13.18 14.43
CA LEU A 535 23.02 -12.78 14.57
C LEU A 535 23.96 -13.97 14.35
N GLU A 536 23.64 -15.14 14.91
CA GLU A 536 24.43 -16.37 14.77
C GLU A 536 24.45 -16.88 13.33
N PHE A 537 23.28 -16.96 12.67
CA PHE A 537 23.18 -17.37 11.26
C PHE A 537 24.07 -16.50 10.36
N ARG A 538 24.08 -15.18 10.60
CA ARG A 538 24.91 -14.24 9.84
C ARG A 538 26.40 -14.41 10.15
N ARG A 539 26.76 -14.67 11.40
CA ARG A 539 28.14 -14.96 11.79
C ARG A 539 28.66 -16.23 11.09
N GLY A 540 27.82 -17.26 10.97
CA GLY A 540 28.12 -18.49 10.24
C GLY A 540 28.36 -18.29 8.74
N GLN A 541 27.58 -17.42 8.07
CA GLN A 541 27.82 -17.05 6.67
C GLN A 541 29.14 -16.27 6.48
N HIS A 542 29.52 -15.43 7.43
CA HIS A 542 30.82 -14.74 7.40
C HIS A 542 32.01 -15.69 7.57
N TYR A 543 31.89 -16.74 8.37
CA TYR A 543 32.95 -17.77 8.49
C TYR A 543 33.09 -18.62 7.23
N LEU A 544 31.99 -18.97 6.55
CA LEU A 544 32.02 -19.70 5.27
C LEU A 544 32.55 -18.85 4.11
N SER A 545 32.28 -17.53 4.11
CA SER A 545 32.88 -16.61 3.12
C SER A 545 34.34 -16.25 3.44
N SER A 546 34.83 -16.52 4.66
CA SER A 546 36.21 -16.24 5.07
C SER A 546 37.23 -17.28 4.59
N MET A 547 36.80 -18.42 4.02
CA MET A 547 37.74 -19.42 3.48
C MET A 547 38.26 -19.09 2.07
N SER A 548 37.92 -17.93 1.50
CA SER A 548 38.41 -17.45 0.20
C SER A 548 38.98 -16.02 0.23
N VAL A 549 39.14 -15.41 1.41
CA VAL A 549 39.65 -14.02 1.55
C VAL A 549 40.74 -13.95 2.63
N VAL A 550 41.67 -14.90 2.58
CA VAL A 550 42.99 -14.76 3.21
C VAL A 550 43.97 -14.75 2.04
N TRP A 551 44.83 -13.72 1.98
CA TRP A 551 45.65 -13.28 0.84
C TRP A 551 44.97 -12.30 -0.13
N VAL A 552 44.82 -11.04 0.28
CA VAL A 552 45.31 -9.83 -0.42
C VAL A 552 44.94 -8.63 0.46
N VAL A 553 45.63 -8.41 1.58
CA VAL A 553 45.81 -7.07 2.19
C VAL A 553 47.11 -7.10 3.00
N SER A 554 48.24 -6.94 2.31
CA SER A 554 49.52 -6.48 2.89
C SER A 554 50.46 -6.11 1.75
N ARG A 555 50.23 -4.91 1.19
CA ARG A 555 51.18 -4.01 0.49
C ARG A 555 50.40 -3.05 -0.39
N ALA A 556 50.01 -1.91 0.18
CA ALA A 556 49.70 -0.68 -0.56
C ALA A 556 49.71 0.51 0.43
N CYS A 557 50.86 0.70 1.08
CA CYS A 557 51.34 1.96 1.63
C CYS A 557 52.87 1.95 1.46
N ALA A 558 53.29 2.10 0.21
CA ALA A 558 54.56 2.63 -0.26
C ALA A 558 54.32 3.11 -1.69
#